data_AF-A0A327KYJ6-F1
#
_entry.id   AF-A0A327KYJ6-F1
#
_cell.length_a   1.000
_cell.length_b   1.000
_cell.length_c   1.000
_cell.angle_alpha   90.00
_cell.angle_beta   90.00
_cell.angle_gamma   90.00
#
_symmetry.space_group_name_H-M   'P 1'
#
loop_
_entity.id
_entity.type
_entity.pdbx_description
1 polymer ?
#
loop_
_entity_poly.entity_id
_entity_poly.type
_entity_poly.pdbx_seq_one_letter_code
_entity_poly.pdbx_strand_id
1 'polypeptide(L)'
;MLTGLQIRAARAALNITARELSQRSGVSLPTIQRLETVDDVPQSRTSTLMDVKAALESAGIEFIGTPADRPGIRLASSTARKSDPGRVPGDAD
;
A
#
# COMPACT_ATOMS: atom_id res chain seq x y z
N MET A 1 1.90 3.67 12.97
CA MET A 1 3.01 3.76 11.98
C MET A 1 2.88 2.58 11.03
N LEU A 2 3.26 2.76 9.77
CA LEU A 2 3.08 1.78 8.69
C LEU A 2 4.37 0.97 8.50
N THR A 3 4.27 -0.36 8.39
CA THR A 3 5.43 -1.22 8.13
C THR A 3 5.57 -1.58 6.65
N GLY A 4 6.79 -1.91 6.22
CA GLY A 4 7.02 -2.37 4.85
C GLY A 4 6.28 -3.68 4.53
N LEU A 5 6.14 -4.57 5.50
CA LEU A 5 5.30 -5.77 5.39
C LEU A 5 3.83 -5.43 5.10
N GLN A 6 3.26 -4.47 5.83
CA GLN A 6 1.88 -4.03 5.62
C GLN A 6 1.67 -3.40 4.24
N ILE A 7 2.67 -2.65 3.73
CA ILE A 7 2.63 -2.07 2.37
C ILE A 7 2.57 -3.19 1.32
N ARG A 8 3.48 -4.17 1.40
CA ARG A 8 3.50 -5.30 0.46
C ARG A 8 2.21 -6.13 0.53
N ALA A 9 1.74 -6.42 1.74
CA ALA A 9 0.50 -7.16 1.95
C ALA A 9 -0.70 -6.42 1.35
N ALA A 10 -0.82 -5.12 1.60
CA ALA A 10 -1.90 -4.28 1.06
C ALA A 10 -1.89 -4.28 -0.46
N ARG A 11 -0.70 -4.12 -1.05
CA ARG A 11 -0.51 -4.13 -2.50
C ARG A 11 -0.87 -5.47 -3.13
N ALA A 12 -0.46 -6.57 -2.52
CA ALA A 12 -0.82 -7.92 -2.96
C ALA A 12 -2.33 -8.16 -2.87
N ALA A 13 -2.97 -7.72 -1.78
CA ALA A 13 -4.40 -7.87 -1.56
C ALA A 13 -5.25 -7.05 -2.56
N LEU A 14 -4.76 -5.88 -2.97
CA LEU A 14 -5.36 -5.06 -4.03
C LEU A 14 -4.99 -5.51 -5.44
N ASN A 15 -4.01 -6.41 -5.57
CA ASN A 15 -3.44 -6.84 -6.84
C ASN A 15 -3.00 -5.64 -7.72
N ILE A 16 -2.20 -4.74 -7.15
CA ILE A 16 -1.59 -3.60 -7.86
C ILE A 16 -0.06 -3.70 -7.87
N THR A 17 0.59 -3.05 -8.82
CA THR A 17 2.05 -2.97 -8.93
C THR A 17 2.61 -1.85 -8.04
N ALA A 18 3.92 -1.87 -7.79
CA ALA A 18 4.59 -0.76 -7.08
C ALA A 18 4.51 0.56 -7.87
N ARG A 19 4.42 0.47 -9.22
CA ARG A 19 4.22 1.60 -10.12
C ARG A 19 2.83 2.21 -9.95
N GLU A 20 1.79 1.39 -9.90
CA GLU A 20 0.42 1.87 -9.64
C GLU A 20 0.31 2.51 -8.25
N LEU A 21 0.93 1.91 -7.22
CA LEU A 21 0.96 2.52 -5.88
C LEU A 21 1.71 3.87 -5.89
N SER A 22 2.81 3.96 -6.63
CA SER A 22 3.56 5.20 -6.82
C SER A 22 2.68 6.29 -7.43
N GLN A 23 1.92 5.97 -8.49
CA GLN A 23 1.00 6.91 -9.13
C GLN A 23 -0.14 7.35 -8.19
N ARG A 24 -0.74 6.42 -7.45
CA ARG A 24 -1.85 6.71 -6.52
C ARG A 24 -1.44 7.55 -5.32
N SER A 25 -0.24 7.31 -4.79
CA SER A 25 0.27 7.99 -3.60
C SER A 25 1.03 9.29 -3.92
N GLY A 26 1.41 9.53 -5.18
CA GLY A 26 2.31 10.62 -5.55
C GLY A 26 3.76 10.44 -5.06
N VAL A 27 4.08 9.28 -4.47
CA VAL A 27 5.41 8.93 -3.99
C VAL A 27 6.20 8.26 -5.11
N SER A 28 7.47 8.61 -5.30
CA SER A 28 8.28 8.06 -6.40
C SER A 28 8.44 6.53 -6.33
N LEU A 29 8.47 5.86 -7.48
CA LEU A 29 8.63 4.39 -7.56
C LEU A 29 9.85 3.87 -6.78
N PRO A 30 11.06 4.47 -6.87
CA PRO A 30 12.20 4.03 -6.07
C PRO A 30 11.96 4.17 -4.56
N THR A 31 11.14 5.15 -4.14
CA THR A 31 10.76 5.28 -2.74
C THR A 31 9.80 4.18 -2.34
N ILE A 32 8.75 3.88 -3.12
CA ILE A 32 7.85 2.75 -2.83
C ILE A 32 8.64 1.45 -2.70
N GLN A 33 9.51 1.14 -3.66
CA GLN A 33 10.36 -0.05 -3.62
C GLN A 33 11.23 -0.10 -2.35
N ARG A 34 11.84 1.03 -1.97
CA ARG A 34 12.63 1.13 -0.72
C ARG A 34 11.78 0.94 0.54
N LEU A 35 10.54 1.43 0.57
CA LEU A 35 9.65 1.21 1.71
C LEU A 35 9.29 -0.28 1.87
N GLU A 36 9.23 -1.01 0.76
CA GLU A 36 8.89 -2.43 0.74
C GLU A 36 10.09 -3.37 1.01
N THR A 37 11.33 -2.90 1.12
CA THR A 37 12.50 -3.79 1.32
C THR A 37 12.67 -4.29 2.76
N VAL A 38 11.92 -3.73 3.72
CA VAL A 38 12.00 -4.09 5.14
C VAL A 38 10.64 -4.59 5.64
N ASP A 39 10.64 -5.35 6.73
CA ASP A 39 9.40 -5.84 7.33
C ASP A 39 8.84 -4.90 8.41
N ASP A 40 9.71 -4.13 9.06
CA ASP A 40 9.38 -3.16 10.11
C ASP A 40 9.02 -1.77 9.52
N VAL A 41 8.93 -0.73 10.36
CA VAL A 41 8.72 0.66 9.97
C VAL A 41 9.91 1.15 9.13
N PRO A 42 9.71 1.49 7.84
CA PRO A 42 10.79 1.96 7.01
C PRO A 42 11.31 3.34 7.46
N GLN A 43 12.62 3.55 7.30
CA GLN A 43 13.24 4.87 7.45
C GLN A 43 12.74 5.81 6.34
N SER A 44 11.73 6.62 6.66
CA SER A 44 11.09 7.54 5.72
C SER A 44 10.46 8.73 6.43
N ARG A 45 10.16 9.79 5.67
CA ARG A 45 9.38 10.92 6.19
C ARG A 45 7.98 10.45 6.57
N THR A 46 7.46 10.96 7.68
CA THR A 46 6.10 10.65 8.13
C THR A 46 5.07 11.00 7.06
N SER A 47 5.21 12.13 6.36
CA SER A 47 4.33 12.50 5.24
C SER A 47 4.28 11.42 4.15
N THR A 48 5.43 10.92 3.71
CA THR A 48 5.52 9.85 2.71
C THR A 48 4.79 8.58 3.14
N LEU A 49 4.92 8.18 4.42
CA LEU A 49 4.18 7.02 4.94
C LEU A 49 2.67 7.29 5.02
N MET A 50 2.26 8.53 5.31
CA MET A 50 0.85 8.93 5.33
C MET A 50 0.24 8.95 3.93
N ASP A 51 0.97 9.44 2.92
CA ASP A 51 0.52 9.47 1.52
C ASP A 51 0.29 8.04 0.98
N VAL A 52 1.23 7.12 1.27
CA VAL A 52 1.10 5.70 0.93
C VAL A 52 -0.06 5.05 1.66
N LYS A 53 -0.20 5.30 2.97
CA LYS A 53 -1.30 4.79 3.79
C LYS A 53 -2.65 5.25 3.22
N ALA A 54 -2.80 6.55 2.96
CA ALA A 54 -4.03 7.13 2.44
C ALA A 54 -4.41 6.58 1.06
N ALA A 55 -3.43 6.38 0.17
CA ALA A 55 -3.66 5.79 -1.15
C ALA A 55 -4.19 4.34 -1.06
N LEU A 56 -3.61 3.52 -0.18
CA LEU A 56 -4.04 2.14 0.04
C LEU A 56 -5.40 2.08 0.75
N GLU A 57 -5.65 2.96 1.72
CA GLU A 57 -6.95 3.07 2.41
C GLU A 57 -8.07 3.47 1.46
N SER A 58 -7.80 4.45 0.58
CA SER A 58 -8.74 4.87 -0.47
C SER A 58 -9.05 3.76 -1.48
N ALA A 59 -8.14 2.80 -1.65
CA ALA A 59 -8.33 1.61 -2.48
C ALA A 59 -9.04 0.45 -1.76
N GLY A 60 -9.41 0.62 -0.48
CA GLY A 60 -10.18 -0.36 0.28
C GLY A 60 -9.38 -1.22 1.26
N ILE A 61 -8.18 -0.78 1.64
CA ILE A 61 -7.39 -1.39 2.72
C ILE A 61 -7.71 -0.72 4.05
N GLU A 62 -7.75 -1.51 5.12
CA GLU A 62 -7.74 -1.01 6.49
C GLU A 62 -6.50 -1.57 7.20
N PHE A 63 -5.67 -0.70 7.76
CA PHE A 63 -4.48 -1.13 8.53
C PHE A 63 -4.85 -1.41 9.98
N ILE A 64 -4.39 -2.56 10.48
CA ILE A 64 -4.66 -3.01 11.85
C ILE A 64 -3.37 -3.35 12.60
N GLY A 65 -3.46 -3.34 13.93
CA GLY A 65 -2.33 -3.60 14.81
C GLY A 65 -1.35 -2.42 14.86
N THR A 66 -0.21 -2.67 15.50
CA THR A 66 0.93 -1.75 15.55
C THR A 66 2.17 -2.46 15.01
N PRO A 67 3.25 -1.73 14.66
CA PRO A 67 4.49 -2.38 14.26
C PRO A 67 4.99 -3.47 15.25
N ALA A 68 4.72 -3.28 16.55
CA ALA A 68 5.13 -4.20 17.60
C ALA A 68 4.05 -5.20 18.06
N ASP A 69 2.79 -5.04 17.64
CA ASP A 69 1.68 -5.93 18.00
C ASP A 69 0.81 -6.23 16.77
N ARG A 70 0.99 -7.43 16.22
CA ARG A 70 0.16 -8.03 15.16
C ARG A 70 -0.12 -7.06 13.99
N PRO A 71 0.91 -6.53 13.30
CA PRO A 71 0.71 -5.68 12.14
C PRO A 71 0.01 -6.46 11.03
N GLY A 72 -1.07 -5.91 10.50
CA GLY A 72 -1.84 -6.57 9.45
C GLY A 72 -2.70 -5.61 8.64
N ILE A 73 -3.48 -6.19 7.73
CA ILE A 73 -4.44 -5.49 6.89
C ILE A 73 -5.79 -6.19 6.93
N ARG A 74 -6.85 -5.45 6.63
CA ARG A 74 -8.18 -5.97 6.30
C ARG A 74 -8.62 -5.40 4.96
N LEU A 75 -9.45 -6.17 4.27
CA LEU A 75 -10.17 -5.69 3.09
C LEU A 75 -11.49 -5.09 3.56
N ALA A 76 -11.78 -3.87 3.14
CA ALA A 76 -13.08 -3.26 3.38
C ALA A 76 -14.18 -4.12 2.72
N SER A 77 -15.24 -4.42 3.48
CA SER A 77 -16.36 -5.24 2.99
C SER A 77 -17.02 -4.60 1.77
N SER A 78 -17.29 -5.44 0.77
CA SER A 78 -17.77 -5.10 -0.57
C SER A 78 -19.07 -4.28 -0.58
N THR A 79 -18.93 -2.96 -0.49
CA THR A 79 -19.81 -2.00 -1.19
C THR A 79 -19.04 -1.08 -2.14
N ALA A 80 -17.70 -1.12 -2.09
CA ALA A 80 -16.82 -0.29 -2.92
C ALA A 80 -15.90 -1.08 -3.86
N ARG A 81 -16.20 -2.36 -4.17
CA ARG A 81 -15.66 -2.98 -5.39
C ARG A 81 -16.35 -2.37 -6.63
N LYS A 82 -16.26 -1.06 -6.79
CA LYS A 82 -16.31 -0.50 -8.14
C LYS A 82 -15.02 -1.01 -8.77
N SER A 83 -15.18 -1.86 -9.77
CA SER A 83 -14.12 -2.27 -10.68
C SER A 83 -13.23 -1.07 -10.95
N ASP A 84 -11.99 -1.12 -10.47
CA ASP A 84 -11.04 -0.02 -10.59
C ASP A 84 -10.79 0.22 -12.09
N PRO A 85 -11.30 1.32 -12.66
CA PRO A 85 -11.23 1.55 -14.09
C PRO A 85 -9.80 1.85 -14.56
N GLY A 86 -8.85 2.02 -13.62
CA GLY A 86 -7.45 2.33 -13.89
C GLY A 86 -6.52 1.11 -13.94
N ARG A 87 -7.02 -0.13 -13.72
CA ARG A 87 -6.17 -1.32 -13.87
C ARG A 87 -5.84 -1.52 -15.35
N VAL A 88 -4.63 -1.11 -15.75
CA VAL A 88 -4.09 -1.41 -17.07
C VAL A 88 -3.66 -2.88 -17.05
N PRO A 89 -4.30 -3.79 -17.81
CA PRO A 89 -3.84 -5.16 -17.91
C PRO A 89 -2.58 -5.15 -18.78
N GLY A 90 -1.38 -5.34 -18.21
CA GLY A 90 -0.19 -5.42 -19.05
C GLY A 90 1.18 -5.34 -18.38
N ASP A 91 1.33 -4.73 -17.21
CA ASP A 91 2.67 -4.54 -16.59
C ASP A 91 3.10 -5.73 -15.72
N ALA A 92 2.95 -6.95 -16.25
CA ALA A 92 3.61 -8.13 -15.69
C ALA A 92 5.07 -8.13 -16.17
N ASP A 93 5.91 -7.38 -15.44
CA ASP A 93 7.37 -7.53 -15.48
C ASP A 93 7.79 -8.70 -14.55
#